data_AF-A0A662JA02-F1
#
_entry.id   AF-A0A662JA02-F1
#
_cell.length_a   1.000
_cell.length_b   1.000
_cell.length_c   1.000
_cell.angle_alpha   90.00
_cell.angle_beta   90.00
_cell.angle_gamma   90.00
#
_symmetry.space_group_name_H-M   'P 1'
#
loop_
_entity.id
_entity.type
_entity.pdbx_description
1 polymer ?
#
loop_
_entity_poly.entity_id
_entity_poly.type
_entity_poly.pdbx_seq_one_letter_code
_entity_poly.pdbx_strand_id
1 'polypeptide(L)'
;MRIMIRDIIKRDRKIIAVICVILVLLMIGSYFSMGPRGKPKILKEEEQIPEEVMPFELAWDLVRCRPGGVMLTWDDLSDDDKEFLDMIEKSLFLYFWNEADPITGLVPDNTKNRRMASIAAVGFELSAICIGESHGWISYEQAYNRVLKILRCFDPKNPKVAGSHGFFYHFVDTRTGTRLGKSELSLIDTAILMCGVLHAGQHFKGTEIEKLADRIYRAVEWDWMLDKSKNLLMYSPGGVRGKGYSEYILAYILALGSPTHPIPASAYHEWAKGYRWHEYEGIRYLGAGWADRALKLYLWQTPLAWLDLREMHDKYANYWQEAIRIHLANYKYCTNYFKSKGLPPLWGWTACIGKDKYLGWATPFDGTIAPFAIIAAIPFVPKLAIPTLKFIYEEYGHRLWGSYGFYDAFNIEQNWFADVYIGIDQGMALLLLENFRTGLVWKEFMQIPYIKEGLRKAGFVKGFHPDSEGFIKDWLVIGPFEASSVEEAFDTNFINEANISIPKAGKSTKGLVWKELHMPYGDLASRYIDLSVLFEPRRASTAYAFVVVKSAKNATVDLEIWSSGLIKVWVNNELMYASTSILNATGPYRDVIKDVKLRKGNNTILVKIVCSSPSGWKFYLRLIERK
;
A
#
# COMPACT_ATOMS: atom_id res chain seq x y z
N MET A 1 -34.20 -58.77 -10.27
CA MET A 1 -32.74 -58.64 -10.52
C MET A 1 -32.04 -57.48 -9.80
N ARG A 2 -32.74 -56.44 -9.29
CA ARG A 2 -32.14 -55.39 -8.42
C ARG A 2 -32.24 -55.62 -6.90
N ILE A 3 -32.80 -56.76 -6.48
CA ILE A 3 -32.90 -57.15 -5.06
C ILE A 3 -31.83 -58.21 -4.69
N MET A 4 -31.29 -58.94 -5.68
CA MET A 4 -30.32 -60.02 -5.46
C MET A 4 -28.86 -59.55 -5.25
N ILE A 5 -28.55 -58.28 -5.56
CA ILE A 5 -27.20 -57.70 -5.39
C ILE A 5 -27.01 -57.10 -3.98
N ARG A 6 -28.09 -56.78 -3.27
CA ARG A 6 -28.02 -56.22 -1.91
C ARG A 6 -27.71 -57.25 -0.83
N ASP A 7 -27.99 -58.52 -1.08
CA ASP A 7 -27.77 -59.60 -0.10
C ASP A 7 -26.38 -60.26 -0.19
N ILE A 8 -25.63 -60.05 -1.28
CA ILE A 8 -24.24 -60.54 -1.41
C ILE A 8 -23.25 -59.60 -0.69
N ILE A 9 -23.52 -58.29 -0.65
CA ILE A 9 -22.63 -57.30 -0.01
C ILE A 9 -22.74 -57.32 1.53
N LYS A 10 -23.76 -57.97 2.09
CA LYS A 10 -23.96 -58.04 3.55
C LYS A 10 -23.25 -59.21 4.25
N ARG A 11 -22.63 -60.16 3.52
CA ARG A 11 -22.16 -61.41 4.13
C ARG A 11 -20.68 -61.55 4.44
N ASP A 12 -19.77 -60.66 4.02
CA ASP A 12 -18.35 -60.84 4.36
C ASP A 12 -17.55 -59.55 4.58
N ARG A 13 -17.94 -58.79 5.63
CA ARG A 13 -17.14 -57.64 6.12
C ARG A 13 -15.77 -58.05 6.70
N LYS A 14 -15.55 -59.33 7.03
CA LYS A 14 -14.27 -59.81 7.55
C LYS A 14 -13.20 -60.00 6.46
N ILE A 15 -13.60 -60.31 5.23
CA ILE A 15 -12.66 -60.50 4.10
C ILE A 15 -12.12 -59.15 3.59
N ILE A 16 -12.96 -58.10 3.57
CA ILE A 16 -12.55 -56.75 3.17
C ILE A 16 -11.57 -56.14 4.17
N ALA A 17 -11.76 -56.40 5.48
CA ALA A 17 -10.83 -55.93 6.51
C ALA A 17 -9.44 -56.58 6.40
N VAL A 18 -9.37 -57.88 6.03
CA VAL A 18 -8.09 -58.59 5.84
C VAL A 18 -7.36 -58.10 4.59
N ILE A 19 -8.07 -57.79 3.51
CA ILE A 19 -7.47 -57.23 2.27
C ILE A 19 -6.90 -55.82 2.51
N CYS A 20 -7.58 -54.99 3.30
CA CYS A 20 -7.08 -53.65 3.64
C CYS A 20 -5.84 -53.69 4.55
N VAL A 21 -5.73 -54.66 5.47
CA VAL A 21 -4.54 -54.81 6.33
C VAL A 21 -3.33 -55.33 5.56
N ILE A 22 -3.53 -56.23 4.59
CA ILE A 22 -2.44 -56.75 3.73
C ILE A 22 -1.91 -55.66 2.77
N LEU A 23 -2.78 -54.78 2.26
CA LEU A 23 -2.37 -53.65 1.41
C LEU A 23 -1.62 -52.54 2.19
N VAL A 24 -1.92 -52.33 3.47
CA VAL A 24 -1.20 -51.39 4.33
C VAL A 24 0.17 -51.95 4.76
N LEU A 25 0.28 -53.27 4.98
CA LEU A 25 1.55 -53.91 5.31
C LEU A 25 2.52 -54.01 4.11
N LEU A 26 2.01 -54.08 2.87
CA LEU A 26 2.84 -54.08 1.66
C LEU A 26 3.34 -52.68 1.24
N MET A 27 2.74 -51.59 1.73
CA MET A 27 3.23 -50.22 1.47
C MET A 27 4.21 -49.68 2.52
N ILE A 28 4.40 -50.38 3.64
CA ILE A 28 5.36 -50.01 4.71
C ILE A 28 6.72 -50.73 4.52
N GLY A 29 6.81 -51.68 3.58
CA GLY A 29 8.00 -52.52 3.34
C GLY A 29 9.11 -51.93 2.47
N SER A 30 9.05 -50.66 2.07
CA SER A 30 9.94 -50.11 1.05
C SER A 30 10.62 -48.78 1.42
N TYR A 31 10.95 -48.51 2.69
CA TYR A 31 11.88 -47.41 3.04
C TYR A 31 12.48 -47.62 4.44
N PHE A 32 13.31 -48.65 4.62
CA PHE A 32 14.28 -48.70 5.72
C PHE A 32 15.59 -49.35 5.26
N SER A 33 16.56 -48.51 4.93
CA SER A 33 17.98 -48.84 4.93
C SER A 33 18.76 -47.55 5.12
N MET A 34 19.30 -47.33 6.32
CA MET A 34 20.70 -46.94 6.55
C MET A 34 20.93 -46.62 8.04
N GLY A 35 22.02 -47.18 8.57
CA GLY A 35 22.48 -47.08 9.96
C GLY A 35 23.11 -45.73 10.36
N PRO A 36 23.83 -45.69 11.49
CA PRO A 36 23.77 -44.60 12.46
C PRO A 36 24.68 -43.42 12.07
N ARG A 37 24.16 -42.19 12.14
CA ARG A 37 24.97 -40.97 11.97
C ARG A 37 24.65 -39.91 13.03
N GLY A 38 25.69 -39.57 13.79
CA GLY A 38 26.20 -38.22 14.00
C GLY A 38 25.25 -37.15 14.55
N LYS A 39 25.64 -36.58 15.70
CA LYS A 39 25.11 -35.34 16.29
C LYS A 39 24.86 -34.25 15.22
N PRO A 40 23.78 -33.46 15.32
CA PRO A 40 23.50 -32.43 14.33
C PRO A 40 24.54 -31.30 14.42
N LYS A 41 25.30 -31.12 13.34
CA LYS A 41 26.08 -29.92 13.07
C LYS A 41 25.09 -28.80 12.74
N ILE A 42 25.15 -27.72 13.51
CA ILE A 42 24.54 -26.43 13.18
C ILE A 42 25.25 -25.94 11.92
N LEU A 43 24.60 -26.06 10.76
CA LEU A 43 25.03 -25.37 9.55
C LEU A 43 24.47 -23.95 9.60
N LYS A 44 25.35 -23.01 9.93
CA LYS A 44 25.21 -21.62 9.49
C LYS A 44 25.57 -21.59 8.00
N GLU A 45 24.58 -21.76 7.15
CA GLU A 45 24.66 -21.24 5.78
C GLU A 45 23.85 -19.95 5.78
N GLU A 46 24.55 -18.82 5.93
CA GLU A 46 24.07 -17.55 5.41
C GLU A 46 24.05 -17.69 3.89
N GLU A 47 22.94 -18.20 3.35
CA GLU A 47 22.58 -17.96 1.94
C GLU A 47 22.32 -16.45 1.81
N GLN A 48 23.39 -15.66 1.64
CA GLN A 48 23.29 -14.38 0.98
C GLN A 48 22.85 -14.66 -0.46
N ILE A 49 21.54 -14.76 -0.67
CA ILE A 49 20.95 -14.60 -1.99
C ILE A 49 21.45 -13.22 -2.46
N PRO A 50 22.21 -13.12 -3.57
CA PRO A 50 22.66 -11.84 -4.07
C PRO A 50 21.43 -10.94 -4.19
N GLU A 51 21.51 -9.69 -3.68
CA GLU A 51 20.57 -8.66 -4.13
C GLU A 51 20.59 -8.73 -5.66
N GLU A 52 19.52 -9.25 -6.25
CA GLU A 52 19.43 -9.43 -7.68
C GLU A 52 19.42 -8.02 -8.27
N VAL A 53 20.60 -7.53 -8.64
CA VAL A 53 20.76 -6.17 -9.14
C VAL A 53 19.97 -6.11 -10.43
N MET A 54 18.81 -5.47 -10.36
CA MET A 54 17.95 -5.26 -11.52
C MET A 54 18.79 -4.62 -12.62
N PRO A 55 18.83 -5.19 -13.84
CA PRO A 55 19.73 -4.72 -14.90
C PRO A 55 19.41 -3.27 -15.32
N PHE A 56 18.17 -2.85 -15.09
CA PHE A 56 17.65 -1.52 -15.38
C PHE A 56 16.80 -0.98 -14.21
N GLU A 57 16.99 0.31 -13.91
CA GLU A 57 16.24 1.12 -12.96
C GLU A 57 15.85 2.43 -13.67
N LEU A 58 14.74 3.06 -13.31
CA LEU A 58 14.41 4.41 -13.77
C LEU A 58 15.00 5.41 -12.77
N ALA A 59 15.85 6.32 -13.25
CA ALA A 59 16.49 7.34 -12.41
C ALA A 59 15.50 8.48 -12.12
N TRP A 60 14.46 8.15 -11.33
CA TRP A 60 13.34 9.03 -11.04
C TRP A 60 13.74 10.25 -10.21
N ASP A 61 14.79 10.10 -9.40
CA ASP A 61 15.44 11.15 -8.64
C ASP A 61 15.94 12.33 -9.50
N LEU A 62 16.25 12.08 -10.77
CA LEU A 62 16.71 13.12 -11.69
C LEU A 62 15.57 13.96 -12.27
N VAL A 63 14.38 13.37 -12.42
CA VAL A 63 13.24 13.98 -13.14
C VAL A 63 12.14 14.48 -12.21
N ARG A 64 11.99 13.91 -11.01
CA ARG A 64 10.95 14.33 -10.07
C ARG A 64 11.29 15.64 -9.37
N CYS A 65 10.26 16.31 -8.88
CA CYS A 65 10.45 17.48 -8.02
C CYS A 65 10.63 17.11 -6.54
N ARG A 66 9.99 16.03 -6.08
CA ARG A 66 9.92 15.68 -4.66
C ARG A 66 9.95 14.15 -4.46
N PRO A 67 10.36 13.68 -3.27
CA PRO A 67 10.32 12.26 -2.92
C PRO A 67 8.91 11.67 -3.05
N GLY A 68 8.81 10.43 -3.53
CA GLY A 68 7.55 9.71 -3.67
C GLY A 68 6.51 10.28 -4.65
N GLY A 69 6.80 11.31 -5.44
CA GLY A 69 5.79 11.89 -6.36
C GLY A 69 4.74 12.75 -5.65
N VAL A 70 5.02 13.22 -4.43
CA VAL A 70 4.15 14.13 -3.68
C VAL A 70 4.29 15.55 -4.26
N MET A 71 3.17 16.25 -4.49
CA MET A 71 3.18 17.58 -5.12
C MET A 71 3.51 18.74 -4.17
N LEU A 72 3.41 18.52 -2.86
CA LEU A 72 3.61 19.51 -1.80
C LEU A 72 4.18 18.78 -0.57
N THR A 73 5.19 19.32 0.07
CA THR A 73 5.78 18.81 1.33
C THR A 73 5.54 19.80 2.46
N TRP A 74 5.80 19.38 3.70
CA TRP A 74 5.67 20.24 4.88
C TRP A 74 6.36 21.60 4.73
N ASP A 75 7.59 21.62 4.21
CA ASP A 75 8.37 22.85 4.07
C ASP A 75 7.77 23.89 3.12
N ASP A 76 6.87 23.48 2.22
CA ASP A 76 6.20 24.40 1.30
C ASP A 76 4.95 25.05 1.87
N LEU A 77 4.44 24.54 3.00
CA LEU A 77 3.22 25.04 3.60
C LEU A 77 3.43 26.45 4.16
N SER A 78 2.37 27.26 4.11
CA SER A 78 2.34 28.52 4.84
C SER A 78 2.41 28.26 6.35
N ASP A 79 2.80 29.28 7.11
CA ASP A 79 2.86 29.16 8.57
C ASP A 79 1.46 28.88 9.15
N ASP A 80 0.40 29.53 8.63
CA ASP A 80 -0.98 29.25 9.02
C ASP A 80 -1.38 27.78 8.80
N ASP A 81 -0.98 27.17 7.68
CA ASP A 81 -1.28 25.76 7.39
C ASP A 81 -0.49 24.84 8.33
N LYS A 82 0.76 25.18 8.65
CA LYS A 82 1.57 24.44 9.62
C LYS A 82 0.99 24.51 11.03
N GLU A 83 0.57 25.69 11.47
CA GLU A 83 -0.07 25.88 12.79
C GLU A 83 -1.39 25.11 12.90
N PHE A 84 -2.22 25.15 11.85
CA PHE A 84 -3.46 24.39 11.80
C PHE A 84 -3.23 22.88 11.88
N LEU A 85 -2.25 22.37 11.14
CA LEU A 85 -1.89 20.95 11.18
C LEU A 85 -1.23 20.55 12.51
N ASP A 86 -0.41 21.40 13.12
CA ASP A 86 0.19 21.15 14.45
C ASP A 86 -0.90 21.03 15.53
N MET A 87 -1.91 21.91 15.48
CA MET A 87 -3.09 21.84 16.36
C MET A 87 -3.83 20.50 16.20
N ILE A 88 -4.08 20.06 14.96
CA ILE A 88 -4.70 18.76 14.68
C ILE A 88 -3.86 17.64 15.25
N GLU A 89 -2.57 17.60 14.90
CA GLU A 89 -1.65 16.54 15.26
C GLU A 89 -1.55 16.34 16.79
N LYS A 90 -1.34 17.44 17.51
CA LYS A 90 -1.29 17.42 18.97
C LYS A 90 -2.62 16.98 19.58
N SER A 91 -3.75 17.40 19.02
CA SER A 91 -5.08 16.99 19.51
C SER A 91 -5.32 15.49 19.32
N LEU A 92 -4.91 14.92 18.19
CA LEU A 92 -4.97 13.47 17.95
C LEU A 92 -4.14 12.70 18.98
N PHE A 93 -2.92 13.16 19.27
CA PHE A 93 -2.05 12.57 20.29
C PHE A 93 -2.69 12.54 21.69
N LEU A 94 -3.39 13.62 22.07
CA LEU A 94 -3.99 13.72 23.40
C LEU A 94 -5.03 12.62 23.68
N TYR A 95 -5.66 12.03 22.67
CA TYR A 95 -6.50 10.84 22.85
C TYR A 95 -5.71 9.69 23.49
N PHE A 96 -4.55 9.37 22.91
CA PHE A 96 -3.69 8.27 23.36
C PHE A 96 -3.03 8.56 24.71
N TRP A 97 -2.77 9.85 24.98
CA TRP A 97 -2.18 10.24 26.24
C TRP A 97 -3.17 10.21 27.41
N ASN A 98 -4.37 10.79 27.20
CA ASN A 98 -5.34 11.08 28.26
C ASN A 98 -6.36 9.96 28.51
N GLU A 99 -6.73 9.16 27.51
CA GLU A 99 -7.75 8.11 27.66
C GLU A 99 -7.19 6.77 28.18
N ALA A 100 -5.87 6.62 28.24
CA ALA A 100 -5.23 5.37 28.64
C ALA A 100 -5.58 4.95 30.08
N ASP A 101 -5.88 3.66 30.30
CA ASP A 101 -6.12 3.14 31.64
C ASP A 101 -4.84 3.20 32.49
N PRO A 102 -4.90 3.69 33.74
CA PRO A 102 -3.70 3.89 34.55
C PRO A 102 -2.98 2.59 34.94
N ILE A 103 -3.67 1.44 34.94
CA ILE A 103 -3.11 0.16 35.36
C ILE A 103 -2.41 -0.54 34.21
N THR A 104 -3.06 -0.67 33.06
CA THR A 104 -2.50 -1.38 31.89
C THR A 104 -1.77 -0.45 30.93
N GLY A 105 -2.13 0.84 30.93
CA GLY A 105 -1.71 1.78 29.92
C GLY A 105 -2.43 1.61 28.59
N LEU A 106 -3.43 0.74 28.45
CA LEU A 106 -4.15 0.56 27.18
C LEU A 106 -5.17 1.68 26.98
N VAL A 107 -5.28 2.18 25.76
CA VAL A 107 -6.40 3.04 25.36
C VAL A 107 -7.68 2.26 25.10
N PRO A 108 -8.86 2.83 25.39
CA PRO A 108 -10.11 2.26 24.94
C PRO A 108 -10.19 2.31 23.40
N ASP A 109 -11.06 1.49 22.82
CA ASP A 109 -11.37 1.48 21.39
C ASP A 109 -12.06 2.79 20.96
N ASN A 110 -12.92 3.33 21.83
CA ASN A 110 -13.60 4.59 21.61
C ASN A 110 -13.97 5.29 22.92
N THR A 111 -14.22 6.60 22.85
CA THR A 111 -14.52 7.40 24.06
C THR A 111 -15.86 7.10 24.71
N LYS A 112 -16.78 6.38 24.04
CA LYS A 112 -18.09 6.01 24.60
C LYS A 112 -18.07 4.73 25.42
N ASN A 113 -17.17 3.79 25.11
CA ASN A 113 -17.04 2.53 25.83
C ASN A 113 -15.61 2.33 26.36
N ARG A 114 -15.31 3.01 27.48
CA ARG A 114 -13.97 2.98 28.12
C ARG A 114 -13.51 1.60 28.61
N ARG A 115 -14.42 0.63 28.73
CA ARG A 115 -14.09 -0.73 29.16
C ARG A 115 -13.48 -1.57 28.05
N MET A 116 -13.74 -1.23 26.80
CA MET A 116 -13.31 -2.00 25.64
C MET A 116 -12.08 -1.37 25.03
N ALA A 117 -10.97 -2.11 24.99
CA ALA A 117 -9.77 -1.74 24.26
C ALA A 117 -9.65 -2.61 23.00
N SER A 118 -9.38 -1.98 21.85
CA SER A 118 -8.95 -2.69 20.66
C SER A 118 -7.43 -2.79 20.68
N ILE A 119 -6.88 -4.00 20.48
CA ILE A 119 -5.42 -4.17 20.39
C ILE A 119 -4.83 -3.45 19.16
N ALA A 120 -5.62 -3.23 18.11
CA ALA A 120 -5.21 -2.43 16.96
C ALA A 120 -5.01 -0.96 17.36
N ALA A 121 -5.94 -0.39 18.15
CA ALA A 121 -5.80 0.96 18.70
C ALA A 121 -4.55 1.07 19.60
N VAL A 122 -4.21 0.02 20.35
CA VAL A 122 -2.97 -0.05 21.15
C VAL A 122 -1.72 -0.08 20.27
N GLY A 123 -1.77 -0.71 19.09
CA GLY A 123 -0.69 -0.63 18.10
C GLY A 123 -0.43 0.82 17.65
N PHE A 124 -1.49 1.56 17.37
CA PHE A 124 -1.39 2.99 17.10
C PHE A 124 -0.91 3.79 18.32
N GLU A 125 -1.39 3.48 19.52
CA GLU A 125 -0.98 4.13 20.78
C GLU A 125 0.54 4.07 20.98
N LEU A 126 1.15 2.90 20.81
CA LEU A 126 2.59 2.72 20.95
C LEU A 126 3.38 3.65 20.02
N SER A 127 2.91 3.80 18.79
CA SER A 127 3.52 4.72 17.81
C SER A 127 3.24 6.18 18.16
N ALA A 128 2.01 6.51 18.60
CA ALA A 128 1.63 7.85 19.03
C ALA A 128 2.48 8.34 20.21
N ILE A 129 2.85 7.46 21.14
CA ILE A 129 3.73 7.80 22.26
C ILE A 129 5.15 8.15 21.77
N CYS A 130 5.68 7.42 20.79
CA CYS A 130 6.98 7.73 20.17
C CYS A 130 6.94 9.11 19.49
N ILE A 131 5.86 9.41 18.76
CA ILE A 131 5.63 10.73 18.16
C ILE A 131 5.60 11.82 19.25
N GLY A 132 4.80 11.64 20.30
CA GLY A 132 4.69 12.63 21.37
C GLY A 132 6.00 12.88 22.13
N GLU A 133 6.86 11.88 22.24
CA GLU A 133 8.23 12.03 22.76
C GLU A 133 9.09 12.86 21.81
N SER A 134 9.09 12.53 20.51
CA SER A 134 9.92 13.20 19.50
C SER A 134 9.56 14.67 19.32
N HIS A 135 8.27 15.00 19.48
CA HIS A 135 7.77 16.38 19.48
C HIS A 135 7.98 17.11 20.82
N GLY A 136 8.41 16.42 21.88
CA GLY A 136 8.55 16.98 23.22
C GLY A 136 7.22 17.33 23.89
N TRP A 137 6.09 16.78 23.43
CA TRP A 137 4.79 16.91 24.11
C TRP A 137 4.78 16.16 25.44
N ILE A 138 5.57 15.09 25.52
CA ILE A 138 5.89 14.34 26.73
C ILE A 138 7.40 14.12 26.79
N SER A 139 7.94 13.94 27.99
CA SER A 139 9.37 13.63 28.18
C SER A 139 9.69 12.18 27.79
N TYR A 140 10.96 11.92 27.48
CA TYR A 140 11.50 10.58 27.27
C TYR A 140 11.11 9.60 28.39
N GLU A 141 11.24 10.02 29.66
CA GLU A 141 10.91 9.16 30.81
C GLU A 141 9.42 8.80 30.85
N GLN A 142 8.55 9.77 30.58
CA GLN A 142 7.10 9.55 30.52
C GLN A 142 6.74 8.57 29.40
N ALA A 143 7.32 8.76 28.21
CA ALA A 143 7.12 7.90 27.06
C ALA A 143 7.63 6.48 27.33
N TYR A 144 8.88 6.35 27.78
CA TYR A 144 9.52 5.08 28.13
C TYR A 144 8.70 4.29 29.15
N ASN A 145 8.28 4.93 30.24
CA ASN A 145 7.52 4.28 31.30
C ASN A 145 6.12 3.84 30.82
N ARG A 146 5.46 4.63 29.96
CA ARG A 146 4.17 4.25 29.39
C ARG A 146 4.31 3.05 28.44
N VAL A 147 5.24 3.10 27.49
CA VAL A 147 5.49 2.01 26.54
C VAL A 147 5.87 0.72 27.27
N LEU A 148 6.78 0.80 28.24
CA LEU A 148 7.20 -0.37 29.01
C LEU A 148 6.03 -1.02 29.77
N LYS A 149 5.10 -0.21 30.32
CA LYS A 149 3.88 -0.70 30.97
C LYS A 149 2.99 -1.46 29.99
N ILE A 150 2.76 -0.90 28.80
CA ILE A 150 1.95 -1.52 27.75
C ILE A 150 2.59 -2.84 27.31
N LEU A 151 3.87 -2.83 26.92
CA LEU A 151 4.55 -4.03 26.43
C LEU A 151 4.58 -5.18 27.45
N ARG A 152 4.72 -4.87 28.75
CA ARG A 152 4.64 -5.89 29.81
C ARG A 152 3.29 -6.59 29.87
N CYS A 153 2.20 -5.93 29.45
CA CYS A 153 0.90 -6.57 29.37
C CYS A 153 0.82 -7.64 28.26
N PHE A 154 1.69 -7.55 27.23
CA PHE A 154 1.76 -8.47 26.11
C PHE A 154 2.96 -9.43 26.17
N ASP A 155 3.84 -9.34 27.18
CA ASP A 155 5.02 -10.21 27.30
C ASP A 155 4.59 -11.69 27.36
N PRO A 156 5.02 -12.54 26.42
CA PRO A 156 4.62 -13.94 26.37
C PRO A 156 5.02 -14.74 27.62
N LYS A 157 5.95 -14.24 28.45
CA LYS A 157 6.33 -14.89 29.70
C LYS A 157 5.29 -14.75 30.81
N ASN A 158 4.53 -13.65 30.81
CA ASN A 158 3.51 -13.38 31.81
C ASN A 158 2.44 -12.44 31.23
N PRO A 159 1.69 -12.89 30.21
CA PRO A 159 0.78 -12.02 29.49
C PRO A 159 -0.41 -11.66 30.38
N LYS A 160 -0.67 -10.36 30.52
CA LYS A 160 -1.90 -9.86 31.12
C LYS A 160 -3.03 -9.81 30.08
N VAL A 161 -2.69 -9.50 28.83
CA VAL A 161 -3.64 -9.47 27.72
C VAL A 161 -3.88 -10.89 27.20
N ALA A 162 -5.16 -11.26 27.11
CA ALA A 162 -5.56 -12.58 26.66
C ALA A 162 -5.21 -12.81 25.19
N GLY A 163 -4.67 -13.99 24.91
CA GLY A 163 -4.25 -14.40 23.57
C GLY A 163 -3.97 -15.90 23.50
N SER A 164 -3.59 -16.37 22.32
CA SER A 164 -3.20 -17.76 22.07
C SER A 164 -2.26 -17.82 20.87
N HIS A 165 -1.24 -18.69 20.91
CA HIS A 165 -0.24 -18.83 19.84
C HIS A 165 0.45 -17.50 19.45
N GLY A 166 0.64 -16.62 20.44
CA GLY A 166 1.15 -15.26 20.26
C GLY A 166 0.20 -14.28 19.57
N PHE A 167 -0.99 -14.70 19.13
CA PHE A 167 -2.06 -13.82 18.68
C PHE A 167 -2.91 -13.33 19.84
N PHE A 168 -3.59 -12.20 19.65
CA PHE A 168 -4.43 -11.58 20.66
C PHE A 168 -5.87 -11.44 20.18
N TYR A 169 -6.80 -11.37 21.16
CA TYR A 169 -8.20 -11.10 20.86
C TYR A 169 -8.37 -9.64 20.44
N HIS A 170 -9.20 -9.38 19.43
CA HIS A 170 -9.44 -8.02 18.92
C HIS A 170 -9.83 -7.06 20.05
N PHE A 171 -10.82 -7.44 20.86
CA PHE A 171 -11.28 -6.66 22.00
C PHE A 171 -10.96 -7.32 23.33
N VAL A 172 -10.34 -6.54 24.20
CA VAL A 172 -10.01 -6.92 25.58
C VAL A 172 -10.49 -5.85 26.55
N ASP A 173 -10.65 -6.24 27.82
CA ASP A 173 -11.02 -5.32 28.87
C ASP A 173 -9.84 -4.40 29.15
N THR A 174 -10.04 -3.09 29.03
CA THR A 174 -8.98 -2.09 29.11
C THR A 174 -8.16 -2.22 30.41
N ARG A 175 -8.79 -2.61 31.52
CA ARG A 175 -8.15 -2.66 32.85
C ARG A 175 -7.57 -4.02 33.19
N THR A 176 -8.25 -5.11 32.82
CA THR A 176 -7.82 -6.45 33.20
C THR A 176 -7.01 -7.15 32.11
N GLY A 177 -7.14 -6.74 30.84
CA GLY A 177 -6.56 -7.42 29.68
C GLY A 177 -7.30 -8.70 29.26
N THR A 178 -8.39 -9.06 29.95
CA THR A 178 -9.14 -10.29 29.63
C THR A 178 -9.96 -10.11 28.35
N ARG A 179 -10.11 -11.18 27.56
CA ARG A 179 -10.98 -11.22 26.38
C ARG A 179 -12.38 -10.69 26.70
N LEU A 180 -12.90 -9.77 25.87
CA LEU A 180 -14.27 -9.30 25.99
C LEU A 180 -15.24 -10.12 25.14
N GLY A 181 -16.31 -10.59 25.79
CA GLY A 181 -17.41 -11.29 25.13
C GLY A 181 -16.93 -12.45 24.24
N LYS A 182 -17.40 -12.47 22.99
CA LYS A 182 -17.04 -13.46 21.99
C LYS A 182 -15.94 -12.99 21.01
N SER A 183 -15.22 -11.91 21.35
CA SER A 183 -14.20 -11.32 20.47
C SER A 183 -13.24 -12.37 19.91
N GLU A 184 -13.01 -12.34 18.62
CA GLU A 184 -12.18 -13.28 17.88
C GLU A 184 -10.69 -13.08 18.16
N LEU A 185 -9.93 -14.18 18.07
CA LEU A 185 -8.48 -14.10 17.96
C LEU A 185 -8.18 -13.57 16.55
N SER A 186 -7.60 -12.38 16.44
CA SER A 186 -7.60 -11.62 15.19
C SER A 186 -6.21 -11.51 14.59
N LEU A 187 -6.10 -11.91 13.31
CA LEU A 187 -4.87 -11.77 12.53
C LEU A 187 -4.51 -10.30 12.31
N ILE A 188 -5.45 -9.49 11.81
CA ILE A 188 -5.15 -8.12 11.42
C ILE A 188 -4.89 -7.23 12.63
N ASP A 189 -5.67 -7.38 13.70
CA ASP A 189 -5.50 -6.55 14.90
C ASP A 189 -4.18 -6.91 15.62
N THR A 190 -3.79 -8.19 15.61
CA THR A 190 -2.45 -8.61 16.06
C THR A 190 -1.35 -8.01 15.17
N ALA A 191 -1.53 -7.99 13.85
CA ALA A 191 -0.55 -7.39 12.93
C ALA A 191 -0.37 -5.88 13.17
N ILE A 192 -1.46 -5.14 13.34
CA ILE A 192 -1.42 -3.71 13.67
C ILE A 192 -0.75 -3.48 15.03
N LEU A 193 -1.07 -4.29 16.05
CA LEU A 193 -0.37 -4.25 17.33
C LEU A 193 1.14 -4.47 17.15
N MET A 194 1.54 -5.47 16.36
CA MET A 194 2.97 -5.76 16.12
C MET A 194 3.68 -4.63 15.39
N CYS A 195 3.00 -3.88 14.50
CA CYS A 195 3.57 -2.67 13.92
C CYS A 195 3.96 -1.64 15.01
N GLY A 196 3.04 -1.37 15.94
CA GLY A 196 3.31 -0.48 17.08
C GLY A 196 4.39 -0.99 18.02
N VAL A 197 4.36 -2.28 18.35
CA VAL A 197 5.35 -2.94 19.22
C VAL A 197 6.75 -2.82 18.63
N LEU A 198 6.91 -3.16 17.35
CA LEU A 198 8.22 -3.11 16.69
C LEU A 198 8.70 -1.67 16.48
N HIS A 199 7.80 -0.73 16.15
CA HIS A 199 8.15 0.68 16.05
C HIS A 199 8.67 1.21 17.39
N ALA A 200 7.97 0.97 18.50
CA ALA A 200 8.43 1.37 19.82
C ALA A 200 9.76 0.70 20.21
N GLY A 201 9.96 -0.57 19.84
CA GLY A 201 11.24 -1.27 20.01
C GLY A 201 12.40 -0.59 19.28
N GLN A 202 12.16 -0.13 18.06
CA GLN A 202 13.13 0.58 17.24
C GLN A 202 13.38 2.01 17.74
N HIS A 203 12.34 2.71 18.19
CA HIS A 203 12.44 4.06 18.74
C HIS A 203 13.28 4.08 20.03
N PHE A 204 13.02 3.12 20.94
CA PHE A 204 13.76 2.95 22.20
C PHE A 204 14.89 1.91 22.09
N LYS A 205 15.61 1.89 20.97
CA LYS A 205 16.71 0.95 20.72
C LYS A 205 17.77 1.00 21.83
N GLY A 206 18.31 -0.16 22.20
CA GLY A 206 19.31 -0.34 23.26
C GLY A 206 18.73 -0.52 24.66
N THR A 207 17.40 -0.53 24.81
CA THR A 207 16.72 -0.58 26.11
C THR A 207 15.94 -1.88 26.35
N GLU A 208 15.23 -2.00 27.48
CA GLU A 208 14.34 -3.14 27.73
C GLU A 208 13.12 -3.15 26.80
N ILE A 209 12.69 -1.99 26.28
CA ILE A 209 11.57 -1.89 25.33
C ILE A 209 11.92 -2.63 24.03
N GLU A 210 13.12 -2.45 23.49
CA GLU A 210 13.59 -3.18 22.30
C GLU A 210 13.54 -4.70 22.52
N LYS A 211 14.03 -5.17 23.67
CA LYS A 211 14.07 -6.60 24.02
C LYS A 211 12.68 -7.20 24.20
N LEU A 212 11.76 -6.45 24.81
CA LEU A 212 10.37 -6.89 24.96
C LEU A 212 9.65 -6.90 23.62
N ALA A 213 9.83 -5.86 22.80
CA ALA A 213 9.24 -5.79 21.47
C ALA A 213 9.67 -6.96 20.59
N ASP A 214 10.97 -7.26 20.54
CA ASP A 214 11.51 -8.42 19.82
C ASP A 214 10.90 -9.73 20.32
N ARG A 215 10.84 -9.93 21.64
CA ARG A 215 10.29 -11.15 22.25
C ARG A 215 8.81 -11.33 21.93
N ILE A 216 8.01 -10.27 22.04
CA ILE A 216 6.57 -10.30 21.76
C ILE A 216 6.35 -10.67 20.30
N TYR A 217 7.04 -10.00 19.37
CA TYR A 217 6.89 -10.29 17.93
C TYR A 217 7.34 -11.71 17.56
N ARG A 218 8.46 -12.19 18.09
CA ARG A 218 8.96 -13.55 17.85
C ARG A 218 8.04 -14.65 18.38
N ALA A 219 7.16 -14.34 19.33
CA ALA A 219 6.21 -15.30 19.89
C ALA A 219 4.96 -15.49 19.02
N VAL A 220 4.73 -14.63 18.02
CA VAL A 220 3.58 -14.76 17.12
C VAL A 220 3.81 -15.92 16.15
N GLU A 221 2.98 -16.96 16.23
CA GLU A 221 3.07 -18.17 15.41
C GLU A 221 2.40 -17.97 14.03
N TRP A 222 2.96 -17.11 13.16
CA TRP A 222 2.31 -16.77 11.87
C TRP A 222 2.03 -17.98 10.97
N ASP A 223 2.89 -18.98 10.99
CA ASP A 223 2.74 -20.23 10.27
C ASP A 223 1.58 -21.11 10.78
N TRP A 224 1.18 -20.95 12.05
CA TRP A 224 -0.03 -21.58 12.60
C TRP A 224 -1.31 -20.97 12.03
N MET A 225 -1.31 -19.66 11.75
CA MET A 225 -2.45 -18.98 11.12
C MET A 225 -2.54 -19.24 9.60
N LEU A 226 -1.55 -19.90 9.01
CA LEU A 226 -1.55 -20.25 7.59
C LEU A 226 -2.39 -21.50 7.32
N ASP A 227 -3.43 -21.36 6.50
CA ASP A 227 -4.07 -22.52 5.89
C ASP A 227 -3.19 -23.06 4.76
N LYS A 228 -2.41 -24.09 5.07
CA LYS A 228 -1.47 -24.72 4.12
C LYS A 228 -2.15 -25.29 2.87
N SER A 229 -3.43 -25.64 2.94
CA SER A 229 -4.17 -26.19 1.78
C SER A 229 -4.60 -25.11 0.80
N LYS A 230 -4.87 -23.90 1.31
CA LYS A 230 -5.26 -22.73 0.51
C LYS A 230 -4.09 -21.79 0.23
N ASN A 231 -2.99 -21.96 0.95
CA ASN A 231 -1.84 -21.07 0.96
C ASN A 231 -2.23 -19.62 1.28
N LEU A 232 -3.14 -19.44 2.23
CA LEU A 232 -3.67 -18.14 2.66
C LEU A 232 -3.74 -18.09 4.18
N LEU A 233 -3.50 -16.92 4.76
CA LEU A 233 -3.71 -16.70 6.18
C LEU A 233 -5.21 -16.71 6.52
N MET A 234 -5.55 -17.30 7.66
CA MET A 234 -6.88 -17.25 8.24
C MET A 234 -7.06 -15.94 9.01
N TYR A 235 -8.19 -15.26 8.86
CA TYR A 235 -8.45 -14.00 9.59
C TYR A 235 -8.62 -14.23 11.10
N SER A 236 -9.11 -15.42 11.44
CA SER A 236 -9.17 -15.98 12.78
C SER A 236 -9.04 -17.50 12.69
N PRO A 237 -8.71 -18.23 13.77
CA PRO A 237 -8.56 -19.68 13.73
C PRO A 237 -9.82 -20.38 13.19
N GLY A 238 -9.69 -21.06 12.06
CA GLY A 238 -10.81 -21.70 11.36
C GLY A 238 -11.75 -20.76 10.59
N GLY A 239 -11.51 -19.45 10.61
CA GLY A 239 -12.33 -18.40 10.01
C GLY A 239 -12.13 -18.18 8.50
N VAL A 240 -12.44 -16.99 8.01
CA VAL A 240 -12.34 -16.67 6.58
C VAL A 240 -10.88 -16.63 6.11
N ARG A 241 -10.63 -17.02 4.85
CA ARG A 241 -9.36 -16.81 4.14
C ARG A 241 -9.61 -15.78 3.05
N GLY A 242 -9.29 -14.52 3.30
CA GLY A 242 -9.47 -13.47 2.31
C GLY A 242 -8.30 -13.38 1.33
N LYS A 243 -8.60 -12.88 0.13
CA LYS A 243 -7.59 -12.43 -0.82
C LYS A 243 -7.58 -10.90 -0.86
N GLY A 244 -6.45 -10.32 -1.24
CA GLY A 244 -6.27 -8.88 -1.30
C GLY A 244 -7.06 -8.23 -2.44
N TYR A 245 -6.86 -6.95 -2.72
CA TYR A 245 -6.09 -6.02 -1.89
C TYR A 245 -6.87 -5.69 -0.60
N SER A 246 -6.17 -5.56 0.53
CA SER A 246 -6.72 -5.12 1.82
C SER A 246 -5.58 -4.72 2.77
N GLU A 247 -5.93 -4.17 3.94
CA GLU A 247 -5.01 -3.81 5.02
C GLU A 247 -4.15 -4.99 5.54
N TYR A 248 -4.55 -6.23 5.22
CA TYR A 248 -3.85 -7.46 5.57
C TYR A 248 -2.46 -7.58 4.94
N ILE A 249 -2.07 -6.70 4.02
CA ILE A 249 -0.68 -6.61 3.57
C ILE A 249 0.29 -6.51 4.76
N LEU A 250 -0.08 -5.78 5.83
CA LEU A 250 0.73 -5.71 7.06
C LEU A 250 0.98 -7.10 7.66
N ALA A 251 -0.07 -7.92 7.78
CA ALA A 251 0.03 -9.26 8.32
C ALA A 251 0.92 -10.17 7.45
N TYR A 252 0.82 -10.08 6.12
CA TYR A 252 1.68 -10.86 5.24
C TYR A 252 3.15 -10.44 5.31
N ILE A 253 3.44 -9.13 5.32
CA ILE A 253 4.82 -8.62 5.43
C ILE A 253 5.44 -9.04 6.77
N LEU A 254 4.70 -8.86 7.87
CA LEU A 254 5.14 -9.31 9.20
C LEU A 254 5.34 -10.83 9.27
N ALA A 255 4.42 -11.61 8.70
CA ALA A 255 4.53 -13.07 8.70
C ALA A 255 5.71 -13.57 7.87
N LEU A 256 6.01 -12.95 6.72
CA LEU A 256 7.19 -13.28 5.92
C LEU A 256 8.49 -12.92 6.63
N GLY A 257 8.49 -11.78 7.31
CA GLY A 257 9.62 -11.23 8.07
C GLY A 257 9.92 -11.97 9.37
N SER A 258 9.02 -12.83 9.84
CA SER A 258 9.18 -13.52 11.12
C SER A 258 10.40 -14.44 11.11
N PRO A 259 11.31 -14.32 12.09
CA PRO A 259 12.49 -15.17 12.18
C PRO A 259 12.21 -16.53 12.85
N THR A 260 11.03 -16.71 13.46
CA THR A 260 10.67 -17.89 14.25
C THR A 260 9.55 -18.69 13.60
N HIS A 261 8.55 -18.00 13.05
CA HIS A 261 7.34 -18.60 12.50
C HIS A 261 7.00 -18.05 11.10
N PRO A 262 7.92 -18.10 10.11
CA PRO A 262 7.67 -17.51 8.81
C PRO A 262 6.65 -18.30 7.97
N ILE A 263 5.87 -17.58 7.18
CA ILE A 263 5.08 -18.16 6.07
C ILE A 263 5.91 -18.23 4.78
N PRO A 264 5.58 -19.09 3.81
CA PRO A 264 6.27 -19.09 2.52
C PRO A 264 5.87 -17.88 1.66
N ALA A 265 6.80 -17.36 0.85
CA ALA A 265 6.55 -16.26 -0.10
C ALA A 265 5.37 -16.53 -1.04
N SER A 266 5.15 -17.80 -1.40
CA SER A 266 4.01 -18.20 -2.23
C SER A 266 2.65 -17.83 -1.63
N ALA A 267 2.53 -17.72 -0.30
CA ALA A 267 1.28 -17.34 0.36
C ALA A 267 0.92 -15.87 0.09
N TYR A 268 1.92 -14.97 0.10
CA TYR A 268 1.74 -13.58 -0.30
C TYR A 268 1.27 -13.48 -1.76
N HIS A 269 1.92 -14.23 -2.65
CA HIS A 269 1.54 -14.26 -4.06
C HIS A 269 0.15 -14.85 -4.30
N GLU A 270 -0.31 -15.80 -3.48
CA GLU A 270 -1.68 -16.32 -3.55
C GLU A 270 -2.70 -15.29 -3.05
N TRP A 271 -2.39 -14.54 -1.99
CA TRP A 271 -3.22 -13.45 -1.49
C TRP A 271 -3.36 -12.32 -2.51
N ALA A 272 -2.26 -11.92 -3.14
CA ALA A 272 -2.24 -10.84 -4.13
C ALA A 272 -3.07 -11.15 -5.40
N LYS A 273 -3.41 -12.42 -5.68
CA LYS A 273 -4.33 -12.78 -6.78
C LYS A 273 -5.74 -12.22 -6.63
N GLY A 274 -6.14 -11.79 -5.42
CA GLY A 274 -7.44 -11.16 -5.20
C GLY A 274 -7.55 -9.75 -5.77
N TYR A 275 -6.44 -9.13 -6.14
CA TYR A 275 -6.37 -7.76 -6.61
C TYR A 275 -7.31 -7.56 -7.82
N ARG A 276 -8.02 -6.44 -7.83
CA ARG A 276 -8.90 -6.03 -8.92
C ARG A 276 -8.67 -4.59 -9.30
N TRP A 277 -8.75 -4.33 -10.60
CA TRP A 277 -8.68 -2.99 -11.18
C TRP A 277 -10.08 -2.43 -11.30
N HIS A 278 -10.26 -1.24 -10.77
CA HIS A 278 -11.48 -0.45 -10.81
C HIS A 278 -11.22 0.84 -11.58
N GLU A 279 -12.30 1.49 -12.00
CA GLU A 279 -12.21 2.77 -12.69
C GLU A 279 -13.35 3.69 -12.26
N TYR A 280 -13.03 4.96 -12.05
CA TYR A 280 -14.03 6.00 -11.84
C TYR A 280 -13.66 7.24 -12.64
N GLU A 281 -14.46 7.54 -13.67
CA GLU A 281 -14.32 8.70 -14.56
C GLU A 281 -12.87 8.96 -15.02
N GLY A 282 -12.25 7.94 -15.61
CA GLY A 282 -10.89 7.99 -16.15
C GLY A 282 -9.77 7.75 -15.12
N ILE A 283 -10.08 7.67 -13.83
CA ILE A 283 -9.11 7.29 -12.80
C ILE A 283 -9.17 5.77 -12.61
N ARG A 284 -8.13 5.08 -13.09
CA ARG A 284 -7.95 3.64 -12.91
C ARG A 284 -7.11 3.35 -11.68
N TYR A 285 -7.58 2.48 -10.80
CA TYR A 285 -6.93 2.22 -9.51
C TYR A 285 -7.10 0.77 -9.07
N LEU A 286 -6.16 0.30 -8.24
CA LEU A 286 -6.20 -1.01 -7.62
C LEU A 286 -7.16 -1.02 -6.41
N GLY A 287 -7.83 -2.13 -6.18
CA GLY A 287 -8.66 -2.29 -4.99
C GLY A 287 -8.95 -3.75 -4.64
N ALA A 288 -9.70 -3.90 -3.55
CA ALA A 288 -10.24 -5.17 -3.12
C ALA A 288 -11.17 -5.76 -4.17
N GLY A 289 -11.05 -7.06 -4.44
CA GLY A 289 -11.93 -7.73 -5.41
C GLY A 289 -13.35 -8.03 -4.91
N TRP A 290 -13.58 -7.87 -3.61
CA TRP A 290 -14.87 -8.13 -2.95
C TRP A 290 -15.72 -6.88 -2.72
N ALA A 291 -15.14 -5.68 -2.86
CA ALA A 291 -15.83 -4.42 -2.62
C ALA A 291 -16.34 -3.85 -3.95
N ASP A 292 -17.61 -3.44 -3.98
CA ASP A 292 -18.10 -2.58 -5.05
C ASP A 292 -17.34 -1.24 -4.99
N ARG A 293 -16.76 -0.83 -6.13
CA ARG A 293 -15.83 0.30 -6.32
C ARG A 293 -14.54 0.28 -5.48
N ALA A 294 -14.47 -0.41 -4.34
CA ALA A 294 -13.28 -0.50 -3.48
C ALA A 294 -12.66 0.84 -3.05
N LEU A 295 -13.46 1.90 -2.91
CA LEU A 295 -13.00 3.28 -2.64
C LEU A 295 -12.73 3.62 -1.16
N LYS A 296 -12.76 2.66 -0.24
CA LYS A 296 -12.56 2.93 1.20
C LYS A 296 -11.11 3.19 1.52
N LEU A 297 -10.82 4.37 2.07
CA LEU A 297 -9.46 4.86 2.23
C LEU A 297 -8.64 4.09 3.28
N TYR A 298 -9.26 3.56 4.35
CA TYR A 298 -8.51 2.83 5.39
C TYR A 298 -7.70 1.65 4.83
N LEU A 299 -8.19 0.97 3.78
CA LEU A 299 -7.49 -0.15 3.13
C LEU A 299 -6.08 0.23 2.63
N TRP A 300 -5.89 1.51 2.31
CA TRP A 300 -4.63 2.07 1.82
C TRP A 300 -3.90 2.85 2.91
N GLN A 301 -4.63 3.52 3.79
CA GLN A 301 -4.06 4.35 4.85
C GLN A 301 -3.47 3.50 5.98
N THR A 302 -4.15 2.45 6.44
CA THR A 302 -3.67 1.62 7.56
C THR A 302 -2.28 1.02 7.28
N PRO A 303 -2.02 0.37 6.14
CA PRO A 303 -0.67 -0.16 5.87
C PRO A 303 0.40 0.92 5.76
N LEU A 304 0.05 2.03 5.11
CA LEU A 304 0.98 3.12 4.82
C LEU A 304 1.23 4.03 6.03
N ALA A 305 0.51 3.83 7.15
CA ALA A 305 0.83 4.50 8.40
C ALA A 305 2.21 4.06 8.96
N TRP A 306 2.65 2.84 8.64
CA TRP A 306 3.97 2.31 9.03
C TRP A 306 4.88 1.99 7.85
N LEU A 307 4.35 1.39 6.78
CA LEU A 307 5.16 1.03 5.62
C LEU A 307 5.40 2.25 4.73
N ASP A 308 6.65 2.67 4.62
CA ASP A 308 7.06 3.62 3.58
C ASP A 308 7.26 2.87 2.27
N LEU A 309 6.25 2.91 1.40
CA LEU A 309 6.31 2.30 0.07
C LEU A 309 6.58 3.34 -1.03
N ARG A 310 7.00 4.56 -0.67
CA ARG A 310 7.50 5.52 -1.66
C ARG A 310 8.71 4.92 -2.34
N GLU A 311 8.75 5.05 -3.67
CA GLU A 311 9.85 4.51 -4.49
C GLU A 311 10.02 3.00 -4.32
N MET A 312 8.95 2.29 -3.98
CA MET A 312 8.94 0.85 -3.90
C MET A 312 7.75 0.29 -4.66
N HIS A 313 7.97 -0.85 -5.28
CA HIS A 313 6.91 -1.63 -5.89
C HIS A 313 7.27 -3.11 -5.82
N ASP A 314 6.28 -3.96 -5.98
CA ASP A 314 6.51 -5.38 -6.23
C ASP A 314 6.01 -5.72 -7.64
N LYS A 315 5.75 -7.01 -7.89
CA LYS A 315 5.19 -7.49 -9.15
C LYS A 315 3.77 -6.98 -9.42
N TYR A 316 3.01 -6.64 -8.39
CA TYR A 316 1.58 -6.39 -8.47
C TYR A 316 1.23 -4.91 -8.49
N ALA A 317 1.94 -4.07 -7.74
CA ALA A 317 1.60 -2.66 -7.62
C ALA A 317 2.79 -1.77 -7.23
N ASN A 318 2.75 -0.52 -7.69
CA ASN A 318 3.38 0.59 -7.00
C ASN A 318 2.37 1.15 -5.99
N TYR A 319 2.44 0.65 -4.76
CA TYR A 319 1.42 0.91 -3.74
C TYR A 319 1.28 2.39 -3.37
N TRP A 320 2.36 3.16 -3.42
CA TRP A 320 2.29 4.59 -3.17
C TRP A 320 1.52 5.33 -4.27
N GLN A 321 1.78 5.01 -5.53
CA GLN A 321 1.04 5.60 -6.65
C GLN A 321 -0.42 5.13 -6.68
N GLU A 322 -0.70 3.89 -6.32
CA GLU A 322 -2.08 3.41 -6.15
C GLU A 322 -2.80 4.12 -5.00
N ALA A 323 -2.10 4.41 -3.90
CA ALA A 323 -2.64 5.24 -2.82
C ALA A 323 -3.01 6.64 -3.33
N ILE A 324 -2.19 7.30 -4.14
CA ILE A 324 -2.58 8.60 -4.73
C ILE A 324 -3.85 8.46 -5.59
N ARG A 325 -3.91 7.44 -6.46
CA ARG A 325 -5.07 7.24 -7.36
C ARG A 325 -6.36 6.95 -6.62
N ILE A 326 -6.33 6.11 -5.57
CA ILE A 326 -7.54 5.82 -4.79
C ILE A 326 -8.04 7.06 -4.06
N HIS A 327 -7.16 7.92 -3.54
CA HIS A 327 -7.57 9.18 -2.90
C HIS A 327 -8.18 10.15 -3.92
N LEU A 328 -7.61 10.26 -5.13
CA LEU A 328 -8.20 11.06 -6.21
C LEU A 328 -9.57 10.52 -6.64
N ALA A 329 -9.72 9.19 -6.77
CA ALA A 329 -10.99 8.56 -7.12
C ALA A 329 -12.04 8.73 -6.01
N ASN A 330 -11.65 8.60 -4.74
CA ASN A 330 -12.53 8.85 -3.58
C ASN A 330 -13.00 10.31 -3.55
N TYR A 331 -12.07 11.26 -3.68
CA TYR A 331 -12.37 12.68 -3.78
C TYR A 331 -13.39 12.96 -4.90
N LYS A 332 -13.11 12.46 -6.12
CA LYS A 332 -13.99 12.69 -7.27
C LYS A 332 -15.38 12.07 -7.04
N TYR A 333 -15.43 10.84 -6.55
CA TYR A 333 -16.69 10.13 -6.29
C TYR A 333 -17.56 10.86 -5.25
N CYS A 334 -16.99 11.20 -4.10
CA CYS A 334 -17.73 11.88 -3.04
C CYS A 334 -18.14 13.29 -3.46
N THR A 335 -17.25 14.07 -4.06
CA THR A 335 -17.59 15.44 -4.48
C THR A 335 -18.65 15.45 -5.58
N ASN A 336 -18.65 14.50 -6.51
CA ASN A 336 -19.72 14.35 -7.51
C ASN A 336 -21.06 14.02 -6.85
N TYR A 337 -21.05 13.15 -5.83
CA TYR A 337 -22.24 12.84 -5.04
C TYR A 337 -22.83 14.10 -4.38
N PHE A 338 -22.02 14.89 -3.67
CA PHE A 338 -22.51 16.13 -3.03
C PHE A 338 -22.95 17.19 -4.05
N LYS A 339 -22.19 17.37 -5.14
CA LYS A 339 -22.54 18.30 -6.22
C LYS A 339 -23.88 17.94 -6.84
N SER A 340 -24.17 16.65 -7.05
CA SER A 340 -25.46 16.20 -7.60
C SER A 340 -26.66 16.57 -6.72
N LYS A 341 -26.40 16.89 -5.44
CA LYS A 341 -27.39 17.32 -4.46
C LYS A 341 -27.34 18.82 -4.15
N GLY A 342 -26.49 19.59 -4.83
CA GLY A 342 -26.29 21.02 -4.55
C GLY A 342 -25.63 21.30 -3.19
N LEU A 343 -24.88 20.35 -2.65
CA LEU A 343 -24.21 20.45 -1.36
C LEU A 343 -22.71 20.77 -1.50
N PRO A 344 -22.06 21.28 -0.44
CA PRO A 344 -20.61 21.50 -0.44
C PRO A 344 -19.83 20.24 -0.83
N PRO A 345 -18.74 20.35 -1.60
CA PRO A 345 -18.04 19.22 -2.19
C PRO A 345 -17.15 18.48 -1.17
N LEU A 346 -17.78 17.79 -0.22
CA LEU A 346 -17.08 17.02 0.81
C LEU A 346 -16.59 15.65 0.28
N TRP A 347 -15.59 15.08 0.96
CA TRP A 347 -15.02 13.77 0.64
C TRP A 347 -14.36 13.14 1.87
N GLY A 348 -13.90 11.89 1.75
CA GLY A 348 -13.36 11.12 2.87
C GLY A 348 -14.21 9.90 3.20
N TRP A 349 -14.62 9.14 2.17
CA TRP A 349 -15.40 7.91 2.39
C TRP A 349 -14.49 6.76 2.83
N THR A 350 -14.77 6.24 4.03
CA THR A 350 -14.05 5.10 4.62
C THR A 350 -14.95 4.39 5.65
N ALA A 351 -14.43 3.37 6.32
CA ALA A 351 -15.10 2.79 7.47
C ALA A 351 -15.06 3.77 8.66
N CYS A 352 -16.20 4.01 9.29
CA CYS A 352 -16.38 4.98 10.37
C CYS A 352 -17.73 4.74 11.09
N ILE A 353 -18.00 5.48 12.16
CA ILE A 353 -19.31 5.54 12.79
C ILE A 353 -20.30 6.29 11.89
N GLY A 354 -21.49 5.75 11.74
CA GLY A 354 -22.64 6.42 11.13
C GLY A 354 -23.72 6.69 12.17
N LYS A 355 -24.74 7.46 11.79
CA LYS A 355 -25.84 7.88 12.67
C LYS A 355 -26.45 6.76 13.50
N ASP A 356 -26.78 5.65 12.85
CA ASP A 356 -27.51 4.54 13.48
C ASP A 356 -26.66 3.27 13.66
N LYS A 357 -25.48 3.21 13.03
CA LYS A 357 -24.64 2.01 12.99
C LYS A 357 -23.22 2.33 12.56
N TYR A 358 -22.30 1.41 12.80
CA TYR A 358 -20.98 1.44 12.19
C TYR A 358 -21.05 1.15 10.68
N LEU A 359 -20.37 1.97 9.87
CA LEU A 359 -20.31 1.86 8.42
C LEU A 359 -19.08 1.05 8.00
N GLY A 360 -19.15 -0.28 8.18
CA GLY A 360 -18.03 -1.18 7.91
C GLY A 360 -17.73 -1.46 6.43
N TRP A 361 -16.88 -2.45 6.16
CA TRP A 361 -16.31 -2.77 4.83
C TRP A 361 -17.29 -2.91 3.67
N ALA A 362 -18.50 -3.45 3.88
CA ALA A 362 -19.50 -3.65 2.83
C ALA A 362 -20.51 -2.48 2.67
N THR A 363 -20.47 -1.48 3.56
CA THR A 363 -21.48 -0.41 3.56
C THR A 363 -21.30 0.53 2.35
N PRO A 364 -22.35 0.75 1.53
CA PRO A 364 -22.33 1.75 0.46
C PRO A 364 -22.12 3.18 0.99
N PHE A 365 -21.72 4.10 0.12
CA PHE A 365 -21.60 5.51 0.48
C PHE A 365 -22.98 6.14 0.68
N ASP A 366 -23.22 6.71 1.85
CA ASP A 366 -24.48 7.34 2.26
C ASP A 366 -24.35 8.85 2.53
N GLY A 367 -23.24 9.45 2.10
CA GLY A 367 -22.90 10.84 2.38
C GLY A 367 -22.19 11.07 3.72
N THR A 368 -21.93 10.01 4.51
CA THR A 368 -21.15 10.15 5.75
C THR A 368 -19.67 10.32 5.45
N ILE A 369 -19.06 11.35 6.03
CA ILE A 369 -17.67 11.75 5.85
C ILE A 369 -16.91 11.56 7.16
N ALA A 370 -15.70 11.01 7.05
CA ALA A 370 -14.81 10.82 8.18
C ALA A 370 -13.60 11.77 8.08
N PRO A 371 -13.50 12.82 8.93
CA PRO A 371 -12.39 13.78 8.88
C PRO A 371 -11.01 13.14 9.02
N PHE A 372 -10.88 12.09 9.83
CA PHE A 372 -9.61 11.38 10.02
C PHE A 372 -9.04 10.85 8.70
N ALA A 373 -9.91 10.41 7.77
CA ALA A 373 -9.49 9.88 6.47
C ALA A 373 -8.96 10.98 5.56
N ILE A 374 -9.40 12.23 5.76
CA ILE A 374 -8.89 13.40 5.03
C ILE A 374 -7.53 13.80 5.61
N ILE A 375 -7.36 13.76 6.94
CA ILE A 375 -6.06 13.97 7.59
C ILE A 375 -5.05 12.92 7.12
N ALA A 376 -5.43 11.65 7.17
CA ALA A 376 -4.62 10.52 6.69
C ALA A 376 -4.32 10.58 5.18
N ALA A 377 -5.03 11.41 4.41
CA ALA A 377 -4.78 11.61 2.99
C ALA A 377 -3.69 12.66 2.69
N ILE A 378 -3.27 13.45 3.67
CA ILE A 378 -2.33 14.56 3.50
C ILE A 378 -1.02 14.13 2.83
N PRO A 379 -0.38 12.98 3.17
CA PRO A 379 0.83 12.55 2.48
C PRO A 379 0.68 12.31 0.98
N PHE A 380 -0.54 12.00 0.51
CA PHE A 380 -0.81 11.58 -0.86
C PHE A 380 -1.36 12.73 -1.70
N VAL A 381 -2.34 13.45 -1.17
CA VAL A 381 -3.08 14.51 -1.88
C VAL A 381 -3.21 15.79 -1.02
N PRO A 382 -2.08 16.37 -0.54
CA PRO A 382 -2.11 17.47 0.42
C PRO A 382 -2.87 18.70 -0.08
N LYS A 383 -2.79 19.01 -1.39
CA LYS A 383 -3.50 20.12 -2.04
C LYS A 383 -5.02 19.97 -2.05
N LEU A 384 -5.55 18.76 -1.85
CA LEU A 384 -6.99 18.50 -1.73
C LEU A 384 -7.38 18.39 -0.25
N ALA A 385 -6.58 17.71 0.54
CA ALA A 385 -6.85 17.42 1.96
C ALA A 385 -6.84 18.68 2.83
N ILE A 386 -5.76 19.48 2.78
CA ILE A 386 -5.58 20.62 3.70
C ILE A 386 -6.70 21.67 3.53
N PRO A 387 -7.03 22.15 2.30
CA PRO A 387 -8.13 23.09 2.13
C PRO A 387 -9.49 22.51 2.55
N THR A 388 -9.72 21.21 2.34
CA THR A 388 -10.96 20.56 2.77
C THR A 388 -11.08 20.53 4.30
N LEU A 389 -9.98 20.25 5.01
CA LEU A 389 -9.97 20.24 6.48
C LEU A 389 -10.22 21.63 7.06
N LYS A 390 -9.62 22.67 6.47
CA LYS A 390 -9.87 24.07 6.87
C LYS A 390 -11.35 24.43 6.70
N PHE A 391 -11.92 24.11 5.54
CA PHE A 391 -13.36 24.29 5.29
C PHE A 391 -14.22 23.55 6.32
N ILE A 392 -13.94 22.27 6.60
CA ILE A 392 -14.70 21.49 7.59
C ILE A 392 -14.56 22.10 9.00
N TYR A 393 -13.37 22.55 9.37
CA TYR A 393 -13.12 23.20 10.65
C TYR A 393 -13.89 24.52 10.79
N GLU A 394 -13.82 25.38 9.77
CA GLU A 394 -14.47 26.69 9.74
C GLU A 394 -16.00 26.56 9.77
N GLU A 395 -16.57 25.69 8.94
CA GLU A 395 -18.03 25.56 8.80
C GLU A 395 -18.65 24.69 9.90
N TYR A 396 -17.98 23.61 10.29
CA TYR A 396 -18.57 22.57 11.14
C TYR A 396 -17.83 22.34 12.46
N GLY A 397 -16.70 23.02 12.69
CA GLY A 397 -15.86 22.82 13.88
C GLY A 397 -16.62 22.99 15.20
N HIS A 398 -17.58 23.92 15.27
CA HIS A 398 -18.44 24.12 16.45
C HIS A 398 -19.27 22.88 16.86
N ARG A 399 -19.44 21.88 15.97
CA ARG A 399 -20.12 20.61 16.23
C ARG A 399 -19.22 19.39 16.10
N LEU A 400 -18.15 19.52 15.33
CA LEU A 400 -17.31 18.40 14.91
C LEU A 400 -15.94 18.38 15.60
N TRP A 401 -15.53 19.47 16.24
CA TRP A 401 -14.26 19.57 16.95
C TRP A 401 -14.46 19.45 18.47
N GLY A 402 -13.64 18.65 19.12
CA GLY A 402 -13.60 18.56 20.59
C GLY A 402 -12.19 18.32 21.12
N SER A 403 -12.10 17.73 22.32
CA SER A 403 -10.85 17.63 23.09
C SER A 403 -9.72 16.88 22.37
N TYR A 404 -10.03 16.03 21.40
CA TYR A 404 -9.05 15.23 20.66
C TYR A 404 -9.07 15.51 19.16
N GLY A 405 -9.51 16.70 18.77
CA GLY A 405 -9.61 17.13 17.37
C GLY A 405 -10.99 16.85 16.80
N PHE A 406 -11.06 16.44 15.53
CA PHE A 406 -12.34 16.10 14.92
C PHE A 406 -12.92 14.80 15.50
N TYR A 407 -14.22 14.78 15.76
CA TYR A 407 -14.96 13.54 16.00
C TYR A 407 -14.97 12.67 14.73
N ASP A 408 -15.28 11.39 14.93
CA ASP A 408 -15.05 10.33 13.95
C ASP A 408 -15.68 10.57 12.57
N ALA A 409 -16.92 11.07 12.54
CA ALA A 409 -17.64 11.28 11.29
C ALA A 409 -18.81 12.28 11.41
N PHE A 410 -19.34 12.68 10.27
CA PHE A 410 -20.55 13.48 10.17
C PHE A 410 -21.29 13.23 8.86
N ASN A 411 -22.58 13.56 8.84
CA ASN A 411 -23.43 13.49 7.66
C ASN A 411 -24.33 14.73 7.63
N ILE A 412 -24.00 15.67 6.75
CA ILE A 412 -24.71 16.96 6.64
C ILE A 412 -26.15 16.79 6.14
N GLU A 413 -26.42 15.78 5.30
CA GLU A 413 -27.77 15.51 4.79
C GLU A 413 -28.71 15.03 5.89
N GLN A 414 -28.16 14.24 6.81
CA GLN A 414 -28.88 13.71 7.95
C GLN A 414 -28.83 14.65 9.18
N ASN A 415 -28.20 15.83 9.03
CA ASN A 415 -27.89 16.78 10.10
C ASN A 415 -27.28 16.11 11.34
N TRP A 416 -26.39 15.14 11.12
CA TRP A 416 -25.81 14.31 12.18
C TRP A 416 -24.29 14.49 12.25
N PHE A 417 -23.78 14.56 13.48
CA PHE A 417 -22.37 14.73 13.79
C PHE A 417 -22.05 13.77 14.92
N ALA A 418 -20.96 13.02 14.78
CA ALA A 418 -20.49 12.16 15.83
C ALA A 418 -20.03 12.98 17.04
N ASP A 419 -20.12 12.35 18.21
CA ASP A 419 -19.67 12.82 19.52
C ASP A 419 -18.73 11.78 20.15
N VAL A 420 -18.03 11.00 19.31
CA VAL A 420 -17.15 9.90 19.69
C VAL A 420 -15.86 9.96 18.88
N TYR A 421 -14.76 9.55 19.49
CA TYR A 421 -13.49 9.29 18.83
C TYR A 421 -13.21 7.79 18.84
N ILE A 422 -12.62 7.28 17.77
CA ILE A 422 -12.23 5.87 17.62
C ILE A 422 -10.70 5.79 17.54
N GLY A 423 -10.08 4.91 18.32
CA GLY A 423 -8.63 4.88 18.49
C GLY A 423 -7.86 4.52 17.21
N ILE A 424 -8.37 3.59 16.40
CA ILE A 424 -7.72 3.27 15.11
C ILE A 424 -7.78 4.46 14.13
N ASP A 425 -8.84 5.25 14.18
CA ASP A 425 -9.09 6.36 13.27
C ASP A 425 -8.21 7.57 13.64
N GLN A 426 -8.16 7.91 14.94
CA GLN A 426 -7.24 8.89 15.50
C GLN A 426 -5.77 8.50 15.24
N GLY A 427 -5.46 7.22 15.39
CA GLY A 427 -4.12 6.67 15.19
C GLY A 427 -3.64 6.79 13.76
N MET A 428 -4.47 6.37 12.80
CA MET A 428 -4.15 6.52 11.38
C MET A 428 -3.91 7.97 10.99
N ALA A 429 -4.79 8.88 11.43
CA ALA A 429 -4.64 10.30 11.15
C ALA A 429 -3.33 10.86 11.72
N LEU A 430 -2.99 10.52 12.97
CA LEU A 430 -1.77 11.01 13.63
C LEU A 430 -0.51 10.52 12.93
N LEU A 431 -0.39 9.21 12.71
CA LEU A 431 0.82 8.62 12.14
C LEU A 431 1.08 9.12 10.71
N LEU A 432 0.03 9.23 9.89
CA LEU A 432 0.19 9.72 8.52
C LEU A 432 0.47 11.22 8.46
N LEU A 433 -0.11 12.03 9.35
CA LEU A 433 0.24 13.44 9.46
C LEU A 433 1.70 13.63 9.89
N GLU A 434 2.16 12.89 10.90
CA GLU A 434 3.57 12.94 11.33
C GLU A 434 4.52 12.49 10.21
N ASN A 435 4.12 11.47 9.46
CA ASN A 435 4.91 11.00 8.33
C ASN A 435 5.00 12.02 7.19
N PHE A 436 3.96 12.82 6.98
CA PHE A 436 4.02 13.96 6.07
C PHE A 436 4.93 15.08 6.59
N ARG A 437 4.90 15.33 7.91
CA ARG A 437 5.67 16.39 8.57
C ARG A 437 7.17 16.08 8.60
N THR A 438 7.54 14.96 9.20
CA THR A 438 8.94 14.59 9.43
C THR A 438 9.32 13.24 8.81
N GLY A 439 8.35 12.37 8.54
CA GLY A 439 8.61 10.99 8.13
C GLY A 439 9.12 10.09 9.27
N LEU A 440 8.96 10.48 10.54
CA LEU A 440 9.51 9.78 11.71
C LEU A 440 9.19 8.29 11.71
N VAL A 441 7.89 7.95 11.68
CA VAL A 441 7.42 6.56 11.78
C VAL A 441 7.96 5.73 10.64
N TRP A 442 7.91 6.25 9.41
CA TRP A 442 8.51 5.62 8.23
C TRP A 442 10.02 5.39 8.37
N LYS A 443 10.76 6.42 8.78
CA LYS A 443 12.23 6.37 8.92
C LYS A 443 12.64 5.31 9.94
N GLU A 444 11.92 5.18 11.04
CA GLU A 444 12.22 4.19 12.06
C GLU A 444 11.70 2.80 11.66
N PHE A 445 10.43 2.68 11.29
CA PHE A 445 9.81 1.39 11.00
C PHE A 445 10.53 0.63 9.87
N MET A 446 10.95 1.34 8.82
CA MET A 446 11.64 0.74 7.69
C MET A 446 13.09 0.33 8.00
N GLN A 447 13.63 0.66 9.18
CA GLN A 447 14.94 0.15 9.63
C GLN A 447 14.86 -1.24 10.24
N ILE A 448 13.67 -1.67 10.71
CA ILE A 448 13.46 -2.93 11.40
C ILE A 448 13.83 -4.11 10.49
N PRO A 449 14.74 -5.01 10.91
CA PRO A 449 15.20 -6.12 10.06
C PRO A 449 14.08 -7.04 9.56
N TYR A 450 13.08 -7.32 10.41
CA TYR A 450 11.94 -8.17 10.06
C TYR A 450 11.10 -7.57 8.93
N ILE A 451 10.91 -6.25 8.94
CA ILE A 451 10.14 -5.55 7.90
C ILE A 451 10.90 -5.58 6.57
N LYS A 452 12.20 -5.31 6.59
CA LYS A 452 13.05 -5.43 5.39
C LYS A 452 13.00 -6.82 4.79
N GLU A 453 13.10 -7.86 5.63
CA GLU A 453 13.06 -9.24 5.17
C GLU A 453 11.68 -9.64 4.65
N GLY A 454 10.60 -9.17 5.30
CA GLY A 454 9.23 -9.37 4.84
C GLY A 454 8.98 -8.77 3.45
N LEU A 455 9.38 -7.51 3.26
CA LEU A 455 9.30 -6.82 1.96
C LEU A 455 10.13 -7.53 0.89
N ARG A 456 11.37 -7.92 1.22
CA ARG A 456 12.25 -8.66 0.30
C ARG A 456 11.63 -9.99 -0.14
N LYS A 457 11.11 -10.79 0.80
CA LYS A 457 10.44 -12.07 0.50
C LYS A 457 9.13 -11.90 -0.27
N ALA A 458 8.43 -10.79 -0.09
CA ALA A 458 7.24 -10.45 -0.88
C ALA A 458 7.59 -10.01 -2.31
N GLY A 459 8.87 -9.72 -2.59
CA GLY A 459 9.35 -9.30 -3.91
C GLY A 459 9.30 -7.80 -4.14
N PHE A 460 9.28 -6.99 -3.06
CA PHE A 460 9.42 -5.55 -3.17
C PHE A 460 10.84 -5.18 -3.58
N VAL A 461 10.95 -4.25 -4.53
CA VAL A 461 12.20 -3.62 -4.98
C VAL A 461 12.14 -2.12 -4.71
N LYS A 462 13.33 -1.52 -4.55
CA LYS A 462 13.50 -0.07 -4.40
C LYS A 462 13.83 0.56 -5.74
N GLY A 463 13.36 1.78 -5.94
CA GLY A 463 13.43 2.47 -7.21
C GLY A 463 12.19 2.19 -8.05
N PHE A 464 12.09 2.91 -9.16
CA PHE A 464 11.11 2.62 -10.19
C PHE A 464 11.78 1.73 -11.23
N HIS A 465 11.10 0.72 -11.73
CA HIS A 465 11.66 -0.19 -12.72
C HIS A 465 10.69 -0.35 -13.89
N PRO A 466 11.18 -0.75 -15.06
CA PRO A 466 10.32 -1.45 -16.00
C PRO A 466 9.59 -2.59 -15.26
N ASP A 467 8.32 -2.82 -15.60
CA ASP A 467 7.54 -3.88 -14.95
C ASP A 467 8.14 -5.28 -15.22
N SER A 468 7.57 -6.33 -14.64
CA SER A 468 8.10 -7.69 -14.82
C SER A 468 8.09 -8.19 -16.28
N GLU A 469 7.33 -7.55 -17.17
CA GLU A 469 7.38 -7.83 -18.60
C GLU A 469 8.40 -6.93 -19.31
N GLY A 470 8.81 -5.80 -18.73
CA GLY A 470 9.79 -4.84 -19.26
C GLY A 470 9.16 -3.51 -19.71
N PHE A 471 7.87 -3.28 -19.48
CA PHE A 471 7.20 -2.04 -19.87
C PHE A 471 7.59 -0.90 -18.93
N ILE A 472 7.93 0.26 -19.48
CA ILE A 472 8.13 1.47 -18.69
C ILE A 472 6.75 2.08 -18.39
N LYS A 473 6.38 2.12 -17.10
CA LYS A 473 5.07 2.60 -16.63
C LYS A 473 5.09 4.05 -16.15
N ASP A 474 6.27 4.57 -15.85
CA ASP A 474 6.45 5.87 -15.22
C ASP A 474 7.14 6.82 -16.19
N TRP A 475 6.45 7.92 -16.52
CA TRP A 475 6.90 8.90 -17.51
C TRP A 475 6.75 10.32 -16.99
N LEU A 476 7.74 11.17 -17.28
CA LEU A 476 7.56 12.60 -17.20
C LEU A 476 6.98 13.08 -18.53
N VAL A 477 5.85 13.76 -18.54
CA VAL A 477 5.14 14.14 -19.77
C VAL A 477 4.89 15.64 -19.88
N ILE A 478 4.85 16.16 -21.10
CA ILE A 478 4.53 17.56 -21.40
C ILE A 478 3.74 17.67 -22.70
N GLY A 479 2.73 18.53 -22.72
CA GLY A 479 1.83 18.76 -23.85
C GLY A 479 0.52 19.40 -23.37
N PRO A 480 -0.49 19.54 -24.26
CA PRO A 480 -0.40 19.39 -25.71
C PRO A 480 0.32 20.60 -26.36
N PHE A 481 1.20 20.36 -27.33
CA PHE A 481 1.71 21.38 -28.24
C PHE A 481 0.89 21.35 -29.53
N GLU A 482 0.19 22.43 -29.85
CA GLU A 482 -0.69 22.49 -31.02
C GLU A 482 0.10 22.86 -32.30
N ALA A 483 -0.36 22.34 -33.44
CA ALA A 483 0.11 22.70 -34.77
C ALA A 483 -1.08 22.77 -35.75
N SER A 484 -0.85 23.29 -36.96
CA SER A 484 -1.90 23.46 -37.96
C SER A 484 -2.25 22.17 -38.69
N SER A 485 -1.31 21.22 -38.77
CA SER A 485 -1.50 19.89 -39.35
C SER A 485 -0.79 18.79 -38.58
N VAL A 486 -1.16 17.53 -38.84
CA VAL A 486 -0.53 16.36 -38.20
C VAL A 486 0.94 16.23 -38.64
N GLU A 487 1.22 16.55 -39.89
CA GLU A 487 2.56 16.58 -40.48
C GLU A 487 3.41 17.67 -39.82
N GLU A 488 2.86 18.88 -39.68
CA GLU A 488 3.54 19.98 -38.98
C GLU A 488 3.81 19.62 -37.52
N ALA A 489 2.84 19.03 -36.82
CA ALA A 489 3.03 18.56 -35.45
C ALA A 489 4.18 17.53 -35.35
N PHE A 490 4.27 16.62 -36.33
CA PHE A 490 5.31 15.60 -36.40
C PHE A 490 6.70 16.19 -36.67
N ASP A 491 6.81 17.17 -37.56
CA ASP A 491 8.10 17.74 -37.99
C ASP A 491 8.59 18.88 -37.09
N THR A 492 7.69 19.57 -36.41
CA THR A 492 8.05 20.70 -35.54
C THR A 492 8.80 20.25 -34.30
N ASN A 493 10.01 20.79 -34.11
CA ASN A 493 10.79 20.60 -32.90
C ASN A 493 10.30 21.56 -31.80
N PHE A 494 9.46 21.06 -30.90
CA PHE A 494 8.88 21.90 -29.85
C PHE A 494 9.81 22.13 -28.65
N ILE A 495 10.66 21.16 -28.30
CA ILE A 495 11.39 21.15 -27.02
C ILE A 495 12.90 20.94 -27.13
N ASN A 496 13.47 21.17 -28.32
CA ASN A 496 14.86 20.85 -28.65
C ASN A 496 15.14 19.34 -28.60
N GLU A 497 14.35 18.56 -29.34
CA GLU A 497 14.28 17.08 -29.31
C GLU A 497 15.64 16.37 -29.29
N ALA A 498 16.57 16.78 -30.17
CA ALA A 498 17.89 16.16 -30.31
C ALA A 498 18.93 16.62 -29.27
N ASN A 499 18.59 17.57 -28.38
CA ASN A 499 19.52 18.13 -27.39
C ASN A 499 18.77 18.50 -26.10
N ILE A 500 17.75 17.73 -25.73
CA ILE A 500 16.98 17.97 -24.53
C ILE A 500 17.84 17.71 -23.28
N SER A 501 17.91 18.69 -22.38
CA SER A 501 18.41 18.48 -21.02
C SER A 501 17.38 17.69 -20.21
N ILE A 502 17.82 16.90 -19.23
CA ILE A 502 16.91 16.17 -18.32
C ILE A 502 15.88 17.14 -17.71
N PRO A 503 14.59 17.07 -18.10
CA PRO A 503 13.55 17.92 -17.55
C PRO A 503 13.21 17.53 -16.12
N LYS A 504 12.56 18.45 -15.39
CA LYS A 504 12.02 18.19 -14.06
C LYS A 504 10.52 18.42 -14.03
N ALA A 505 9.78 17.59 -13.30
CA ALA A 505 8.38 17.81 -13.00
C ALA A 505 8.15 19.25 -12.51
N GLY A 506 7.00 19.84 -12.80
CA GLY A 506 6.68 21.22 -12.39
C GLY A 506 7.47 22.32 -13.11
N LYS A 507 8.53 22.02 -13.87
CA LYS A 507 9.23 23.03 -14.68
C LYS A 507 8.46 23.31 -15.98
N SER A 508 8.51 24.57 -16.40
CA SER A 508 7.86 25.02 -17.63
C SER A 508 8.80 24.95 -18.83
N THR A 509 8.24 24.62 -20.00
CA THR A 509 8.90 24.70 -21.31
C THR A 509 7.89 25.25 -22.30
N LYS A 510 8.20 26.40 -22.92
CA LYS A 510 7.28 27.13 -23.82
C LYS A 510 5.86 27.30 -23.26
N GLY A 511 5.75 27.66 -21.98
CA GLY A 511 4.47 27.92 -21.32
C GLY A 511 3.71 26.68 -20.83
N LEU A 512 4.14 25.46 -21.18
CA LEU A 512 3.57 24.20 -20.67
C LEU A 512 4.42 23.63 -19.54
N VAL A 513 3.83 22.81 -18.67
CA VAL A 513 4.49 22.27 -17.47
C VAL A 513 4.67 20.76 -17.60
N TRP A 514 5.87 20.26 -17.26
CA TRP A 514 6.14 18.84 -17.13
C TRP A 514 5.38 18.22 -15.95
N LYS A 515 4.71 17.09 -16.17
CA LYS A 515 3.90 16.37 -15.18
C LYS A 515 4.37 14.94 -15.03
N GLU A 516 4.32 14.40 -13.83
CA GLU A 516 4.56 12.97 -13.60
C GLU A 516 3.30 12.19 -14.03
N LEU A 517 3.51 11.11 -14.78
CA LEU A 517 2.48 10.19 -15.23
C LEU A 517 2.90 8.76 -14.90
N HIS A 518 2.21 8.19 -13.94
CA HIS A 518 2.41 6.81 -13.51
C HIS A 518 1.27 5.97 -14.05
N MET A 519 1.56 4.82 -14.66
CA MET A 519 0.56 3.82 -15.00
C MET A 519 0.54 2.68 -13.98
N PRO A 520 -0.63 2.06 -13.73
CA PRO A 520 -0.74 0.87 -12.90
C PRO A 520 0.28 -0.22 -13.24
N TYR A 521 0.91 -0.79 -12.21
CA TYR A 521 1.70 -2.03 -12.34
C TYR A 521 0.75 -3.23 -12.31
N GLY A 522 1.08 -4.36 -12.93
CA GLY A 522 0.29 -5.60 -12.82
C GLY A 522 -1.10 -5.59 -13.51
N ASP A 523 -1.51 -4.51 -14.15
CA ASP A 523 -2.72 -4.43 -14.97
C ASP A 523 -2.42 -4.68 -16.45
N LEU A 524 -3.07 -5.68 -17.06
CA LEU A 524 -2.90 -5.93 -18.49
C LEU A 524 -3.44 -4.79 -19.36
N ALA A 525 -4.43 -4.04 -18.88
CA ALA A 525 -4.97 -2.89 -19.61
C ALA A 525 -4.06 -1.66 -19.54
N SER A 526 -3.17 -1.57 -18.53
CA SER A 526 -2.23 -0.46 -18.34
C SER A 526 -0.92 -0.62 -19.12
N ARG A 527 -0.84 -1.59 -20.05
CA ARG A 527 0.31 -1.72 -20.98
C ARG A 527 0.59 -0.42 -21.71
N TYR A 528 -0.46 0.36 -21.97
CA TYR A 528 -0.40 1.64 -22.65
C TYR A 528 -0.34 2.79 -21.65
N ILE A 529 0.54 3.75 -21.94
CA ILE A 529 0.54 5.08 -21.36
C ILE A 529 -0.55 5.89 -22.07
N ASP A 530 -1.59 6.28 -21.35
CA ASP A 530 -2.68 7.09 -21.87
C ASP A 530 -2.43 8.56 -21.52
N LEU A 531 -2.12 9.38 -22.52
CA LEU A 531 -1.84 10.80 -22.35
C LEU A 531 -3.13 11.63 -22.17
N SER A 532 -4.28 11.07 -22.57
CA SER A 532 -5.57 11.76 -22.45
C SER A 532 -6.03 11.96 -21.00
N VAL A 533 -5.41 11.25 -20.05
CA VAL A 533 -5.67 11.43 -18.60
C VAL A 533 -5.12 12.76 -18.06
N LEU A 534 -4.15 13.37 -18.76
CA LEU A 534 -3.53 14.64 -18.36
C LEU A 534 -3.75 15.79 -19.35
N PHE A 535 -4.02 15.46 -20.61
CA PHE A 535 -4.12 16.41 -21.71
C PHE A 535 -5.41 16.20 -22.48
N GLU A 536 -6.05 17.29 -22.90
CA GLU A 536 -7.16 17.21 -23.84
C GLU A 536 -6.64 16.75 -25.20
N PRO A 537 -7.08 15.59 -25.73
CA PRO A 537 -6.61 15.13 -27.01
C PRO A 537 -7.20 16.01 -28.12
N ARG A 538 -6.32 16.66 -28.89
CA ARG A 538 -6.68 17.44 -30.07
C ARG A 538 -5.90 16.90 -31.27
N ARG A 539 -6.56 16.79 -32.42
CA ARG A 539 -5.88 16.41 -33.68
C ARG A 539 -4.78 17.45 -33.95
N ALA A 540 -3.66 16.99 -34.53
CA ALA A 540 -2.50 17.85 -34.81
C ALA A 540 -1.87 18.45 -33.54
N SER A 541 -1.95 17.73 -32.41
CA SER A 541 -1.24 18.09 -31.19
C SER A 541 -0.16 17.08 -30.83
N THR A 542 0.94 17.56 -30.27
CA THR A 542 2.08 16.75 -29.83
C THR A 542 2.20 16.73 -28.32
N ALA A 543 2.54 15.58 -27.77
CA ALA A 543 2.99 15.44 -26.40
C ALA A 543 4.31 14.67 -26.40
N TYR A 544 5.11 14.93 -25.38
CA TYR A 544 6.36 14.26 -25.16
C TYR A 544 6.31 13.48 -23.86
N ALA A 545 6.93 12.31 -23.86
CA ALA A 545 7.18 11.51 -22.68
C ALA A 545 8.68 11.29 -22.55
N PHE A 546 9.21 11.53 -21.35
CA PHE A 546 10.62 11.48 -21.05
C PHE A 546 10.86 10.56 -19.84
N VAL A 547 11.92 9.76 -19.92
CA VAL A 547 12.39 8.93 -18.82
C VAL A 547 13.91 8.80 -18.87
N VAL A 548 14.53 8.60 -17.71
CA VAL A 548 15.93 8.21 -17.61
C VAL A 548 16.00 6.77 -17.15
N VAL A 549 16.62 5.91 -17.95
CA VAL A 549 16.89 4.51 -17.63
C VAL A 549 18.35 4.38 -17.20
N LYS A 550 18.57 4.03 -15.94
CA LYS A 550 19.86 3.69 -15.37
C LYS A 550 20.17 2.22 -15.62
N SER A 551 21.28 1.94 -16.30
CA SER A 551 21.75 0.58 -16.54
C SER A 551 22.96 0.24 -15.66
N ALA A 552 22.95 -0.95 -15.07
CA ALA A 552 24.03 -1.43 -14.20
C ALA A 552 25.35 -1.68 -14.97
N LYS A 553 25.27 -1.94 -16.29
CA LYS A 553 26.37 -2.29 -17.18
C LYS A 553 26.15 -1.66 -18.56
N ASN A 554 27.17 -1.68 -19.42
CA ASN A 554 26.90 -1.45 -20.84
C ASN A 554 26.05 -2.62 -21.35
N ALA A 555 24.95 -2.32 -22.04
CA ALA A 555 24.00 -3.33 -22.49
C ALA A 555 23.50 -3.00 -23.89
N THR A 556 23.15 -4.05 -24.64
CA THR A 556 22.41 -3.93 -25.90
C THR A 556 21.02 -4.51 -25.67
N VAL A 557 20.00 -3.70 -25.91
CA VAL A 557 18.60 -4.07 -25.71
C VAL A 557 17.80 -3.86 -26.99
N ASP A 558 16.67 -4.54 -27.09
CA ASP A 558 15.65 -4.19 -28.08
C ASP A 558 14.57 -3.34 -27.41
N LEU A 559 14.04 -2.35 -28.12
CA LEU A 559 12.90 -1.55 -27.68
C LEU A 559 11.67 -1.94 -28.48
N GLU A 560 10.73 -2.60 -27.82
CA GLU A 560 9.39 -2.85 -28.38
C GLU A 560 8.52 -1.62 -28.13
N ILE A 561 7.95 -1.06 -29.21
CA ILE A 561 7.20 0.20 -29.18
C ILE A 561 5.87 0.09 -29.91
N TRP A 562 4.92 0.93 -29.50
CA TRP A 562 3.65 1.15 -30.20
C TRP A 562 3.09 2.53 -29.85
N SER A 563 2.30 3.10 -30.76
CA SER A 563 1.58 4.35 -30.56
C SER A 563 0.28 4.36 -31.37
N SER A 564 -0.77 4.99 -30.83
CA SER A 564 -2.03 5.22 -31.55
C SER A 564 -1.95 6.38 -32.55
N GLY A 565 -0.87 7.16 -32.51
CA GLY A 565 -0.57 8.24 -33.45
C GLY A 565 0.87 8.19 -33.97
N LEU A 566 1.33 9.24 -34.63
CA LEU A 566 2.69 9.28 -35.17
C LEU A 566 3.70 9.37 -34.03
N ILE A 567 4.85 8.71 -34.17
CA ILE A 567 5.83 8.57 -33.09
C ILE A 567 7.26 8.83 -33.56
N LYS A 568 8.04 9.51 -32.72
CA LYS A 568 9.51 9.57 -32.81
C LYS A 568 10.11 9.16 -31.47
N VAL A 569 11.22 8.42 -31.49
CA VAL A 569 11.92 7.93 -30.29
C VAL A 569 13.38 8.29 -30.39
N TRP A 570 13.88 8.96 -29.36
CA TRP A 570 15.30 9.23 -29.17
C TRP A 570 15.83 8.46 -27.96
N VAL A 571 17.05 7.94 -28.09
CA VAL A 571 17.80 7.35 -26.99
C VAL A 571 19.15 8.05 -26.92
N ASN A 572 19.52 8.58 -25.76
CA ASN A 572 20.75 9.33 -25.58
C ASN A 572 20.93 10.45 -26.61
N ASN A 573 19.84 11.17 -26.91
CA ASN A 573 19.75 12.26 -27.89
C ASN A 573 19.94 11.85 -29.37
N GLU A 574 20.11 10.55 -29.67
CA GLU A 574 20.14 10.01 -31.01
C GLU A 574 18.73 9.58 -31.45
N LEU A 575 18.29 9.99 -32.64
CA LEU A 575 16.99 9.58 -33.18
C LEU A 575 17.07 8.12 -33.63
N MET A 576 16.38 7.25 -32.89
CA MET A 576 16.42 5.80 -33.14
C MET A 576 15.27 5.33 -34.03
N TYR A 577 14.13 6.02 -34.01
CA TYR A 577 12.93 5.62 -34.73
C TYR A 577 12.02 6.82 -35.01
N ALA A 578 11.42 6.83 -36.20
CA ALA A 578 10.40 7.79 -36.60
C ALA A 578 9.41 7.11 -37.54
N SER A 579 8.11 7.20 -37.23
CA SER A 579 7.06 6.62 -38.06
C SER A 579 5.87 7.56 -38.21
N THR A 580 5.50 7.79 -39.47
CA THR A 580 4.31 8.52 -39.89
C THR A 580 3.14 7.59 -40.20
N SER A 581 3.34 6.27 -40.12
CA SER A 581 2.31 5.29 -40.46
C SER A 581 1.28 5.16 -39.33
N ILE A 582 0.04 5.52 -39.63
CA ILE A 582 -1.14 5.29 -38.76
C ILE A 582 -1.95 4.05 -39.16
N LEU A 583 -1.52 3.33 -40.22
CA LEU A 583 -2.27 2.23 -40.86
C LEU A 583 -2.55 1.04 -39.94
N ASN A 584 -2.01 1.04 -38.72
CA ASN A 584 -1.98 -0.08 -37.78
C ASN A 584 -2.80 0.18 -36.50
N ALA A 585 -3.83 1.03 -36.57
CA ALA A 585 -4.63 1.50 -35.42
C ALA A 585 -5.53 0.43 -34.75
N THR A 586 -5.59 -0.81 -35.27
CA THR A 586 -6.50 -1.87 -34.80
C THR A 586 -5.75 -3.17 -34.45
N GLY A 587 -5.00 -3.17 -33.33
CA GLY A 587 -4.45 -4.38 -32.72
C GLY A 587 -3.00 -4.22 -32.20
N PRO A 588 -2.49 -5.11 -31.34
CA PRO A 588 -1.16 -5.00 -30.73
C PRO A 588 -0.06 -5.46 -31.70
N TYR A 589 0.13 -4.73 -32.80
CA TYR A 589 1.28 -4.90 -33.69
C TYR A 589 2.44 -4.03 -33.21
N ARG A 590 3.63 -4.61 -33.17
CA ARG A 590 4.77 -4.17 -32.38
C ARG A 590 5.90 -3.81 -33.33
N ASP A 591 6.39 -2.58 -33.27
CA ASP A 591 7.67 -2.25 -33.90
C ASP A 591 8.78 -2.53 -32.90
N VAL A 592 9.90 -3.07 -33.40
CA VAL A 592 11.07 -3.39 -32.55
C VAL A 592 12.26 -2.64 -33.09
N ILE A 593 12.75 -1.67 -32.31
CA ILE A 593 14.03 -1.02 -32.55
C ILE A 593 15.10 -1.97 -32.04
N LYS A 594 15.87 -2.54 -32.96
CA LYS A 594 16.90 -3.52 -32.62
C LYS A 594 18.21 -2.86 -32.22
N ASP A 595 18.96 -3.56 -31.37
CA ASP A 595 20.37 -3.25 -31.09
C ASP A 595 20.61 -1.87 -30.46
N VAL A 596 19.68 -1.42 -29.61
CA VAL A 596 19.79 -0.15 -28.89
C VAL A 596 20.86 -0.27 -27.81
N LYS A 597 21.88 0.58 -27.89
CA LYS A 597 23.02 0.58 -26.95
C LYS A 597 22.72 1.46 -25.74
N LEU A 598 22.67 0.85 -24.57
CA LEU A 598 22.63 1.51 -23.28
C LEU A 598 24.03 1.53 -22.66
N ARG A 599 24.45 2.71 -22.20
CA ARG A 599 25.69 2.91 -21.47
C ARG A 599 25.46 2.58 -19.99
N LYS A 600 26.50 2.10 -19.31
CA LYS A 600 26.50 2.00 -17.85
C LYS A 600 26.18 3.39 -17.26
N GLY A 601 25.27 3.44 -16.30
CA GLY A 601 24.74 4.68 -15.74
C GLY A 601 23.48 5.16 -16.48
N ASN A 602 23.28 6.47 -16.55
CA ASN A 602 22.03 7.07 -16.99
C ASN A 602 21.92 7.11 -18.52
N ASN A 603 20.77 6.70 -19.05
CA ASN A 603 20.41 6.78 -20.46
C ASN A 603 19.09 7.51 -20.61
N THR A 604 19.02 8.52 -21.46
CA THR A 604 17.77 9.27 -21.69
C THR A 604 16.94 8.61 -22.78
N ILE A 605 15.63 8.55 -22.58
CA ILE A 605 14.68 8.16 -23.61
C ILE A 605 13.62 9.26 -23.71
N LEU A 606 13.48 9.82 -24.92
CA LEU A 606 12.44 10.78 -25.26
C LEU A 606 11.53 10.15 -26.31
N VAL A 607 10.22 10.23 -26.08
CA VAL A 607 9.19 9.81 -27.02
C VAL A 607 8.35 11.02 -27.38
N LYS A 608 8.18 11.27 -28.67
CA LYS A 608 7.21 12.23 -29.22
C LYS A 608 6.01 11.47 -29.74
N ILE A 609 4.81 11.87 -29.34
CA ILE A 609 3.56 11.26 -29.77
C ILE A 609 2.64 12.34 -30.32
N VAL A 610 2.32 12.26 -31.61
CA VAL A 610 1.38 13.17 -32.27
C VAL A 610 -0.01 12.54 -32.25
N CYS A 611 -0.97 13.27 -31.68
CA CYS A 611 -2.39 12.92 -31.72
C CYS A 611 -2.92 13.08 -33.15
N SER A 612 -3.09 11.96 -33.85
CA SER A 612 -3.67 11.89 -35.20
C SER A 612 -5.20 11.80 -35.18
N SER A 613 -5.77 11.31 -34.07
CA SER A 613 -7.21 11.18 -33.84
C SER A 613 -7.56 11.50 -32.38
N PRO A 614 -8.63 12.28 -32.11
CA PRO A 614 -9.10 12.58 -30.75
C PRO A 614 -9.45 11.33 -29.92
N SER A 615 -9.72 10.19 -30.56
CA SER A 615 -10.14 8.95 -29.91
C SER A 615 -8.98 8.07 -29.40
N GLY A 616 -7.72 8.46 -29.60
CA GLY A 616 -6.58 7.68 -29.12
C GLY A 616 -5.28 8.47 -29.05
N TRP A 617 -4.82 8.73 -27.81
CA TRP A 617 -3.50 9.31 -27.55
C TRP A 617 -2.68 8.46 -26.58
N LYS A 618 -2.28 7.28 -27.06
CA LYS A 618 -1.67 6.21 -26.26
C LYS A 618 -0.37 5.74 -26.88
N PHE A 619 0.58 5.31 -26.05
CA PHE A 619 1.81 4.64 -26.50
C PHE A 619 2.30 3.63 -25.48
N TYR A 620 3.27 2.79 -25.83
CA TYR A 620 4.10 2.10 -24.84
C TYR A 620 5.53 1.95 -25.33
N LEU A 621 6.42 1.68 -24.39
CA LEU A 621 7.78 1.23 -24.67
C LEU A 621 8.15 0.13 -23.67
N ARG A 622 8.72 -0.96 -24.19
CA ARG A 622 9.18 -2.10 -23.42
C ARG A 622 10.63 -2.41 -23.74
N LEU A 623 11.44 -2.51 -22.69
CA LEU A 623 12.84 -2.93 -22.74
C LEU A 623 12.91 -4.45 -22.79
N ILE A 624 13.55 -4.99 -23.82
CA ILE A 624 13.79 -6.43 -23.98
C ILE A 624 15.29 -6.66 -23.89
N GLU A 625 15.74 -7.25 -22.78
CA GLU A 625 17.13 -7.71 -22.66
C GLU A 625 17.33 -8.94 -23.56
N ARG A 626 18.36 -8.88 -24.40
CA ARG A 626 18.79 -10.06 -25.16
C ARG A 626 19.57 -10.97 -24.21
N LYS A 627 19.06 -12.18 -24.01
CA LYS A 627 19.71 -13.22 -23.18
C LYS A 627 20.97 -13.75 -23.82
#